data_AF-A0A1Y4HLI4-F1
#
_entry.id   AF-A0A1Y4HLI4-F1
#
_cell.length_a   1.000
_cell.length_b   1.000
_cell.length_c   1.000
_cell.angle_alpha   90.00
_cell.angle_beta   90.00
_cell.angle_gamma   90.00
#
_symmetry.space_group_name_H-M   'P 1'
#
loop_
_entity.id
_entity.type
_entity.pdbx_description
1 polymer ?
#
loop_
_entity_poly.entity_id
_entity_poly.type
_entity_poly.pdbx_seq_one_letter_code
_entity_poly.pdbx_strand_id
1 'polypeptide(L)'
;MNDSRDIAPETATSRLELMWGQAGLDRLRRSLVVVLGVGGVGSNCVEALVRGGVGRLVIVDGDEVAPSNINRQAIAFVDTVGKRKVEAMRDLIARINPEAEVSPIDVFLKAENVPALMDGIISKQGMPAYVVDAIDTVSAKLAVASWAAERGVPLISSMGGAMKLDPSKLRVCDLFETANDPLARVMRKECRKRGIDRLTVLSSFEEPMRRPGGAARAGRQAGAPKAPLGTASYLPPIMGQMIAGHVIRSIIDGAQAKGQGRARGTEAGGAPAGGQPATSHPDEAAAAPALRLRTHEPASMPAGNRKA
;
A
#
# COMPACT_ATOMS: atom_id res chain seq x y z
N MET A 1 50.29 -6.98 -12.32
CA MET A 1 49.37 -7.42 -11.25
C MET A 1 48.75 -6.19 -10.62
N ASN A 2 47.62 -6.35 -9.91
CA ASN A 2 46.68 -5.31 -9.47
C ASN A 2 45.90 -4.61 -10.59
N ASP A 3 44.80 -5.25 -10.99
CA ASP A 3 43.60 -4.58 -11.50
C ASP A 3 42.85 -3.93 -10.32
N SER A 4 43.44 -2.89 -9.73
CA SER A 4 42.82 -2.10 -8.67
C SER A 4 41.83 -1.12 -9.28
N ARG A 5 40.70 -1.65 -9.75
CA ARG A 5 39.52 -0.83 -10.05
C ARG A 5 39.09 -0.10 -8.78
N ASP A 6 38.94 1.22 -8.87
CA ASP A 6 38.34 2.04 -7.81
C ASP A 6 36.87 1.68 -7.65
N ILE A 7 36.60 0.68 -6.81
CA ILE A 7 35.25 0.33 -6.38
C ILE A 7 34.78 1.45 -5.46
N ALA A 8 33.81 2.25 -5.92
CA ALA A 8 33.18 3.28 -5.11
C ALA A 8 32.68 2.68 -3.78
N PRO A 9 32.86 3.38 -2.64
CA PRO A 9 32.58 2.82 -1.32
C PRO A 9 31.11 2.40 -1.19
N GLU A 10 30.86 1.22 -0.61
CA GLU A 10 29.50 0.69 -0.48
C GLU A 10 28.67 1.56 0.49
N THR A 11 27.49 1.97 0.03
CA THR A 11 26.51 2.77 0.76
C THR A 11 25.26 1.95 1.07
N ALA A 12 24.42 2.45 1.99
CA ALA A 12 23.12 1.85 2.29
C ALA A 12 22.21 1.70 1.05
N THR A 13 22.42 2.50 0.00
CA THR A 13 21.65 2.45 -1.26
C THR A 13 22.33 1.71 -2.41
N SER A 14 23.60 1.29 -2.30
CA SER A 14 24.36 0.74 -3.45
C SER A 14 23.72 -0.52 -4.06
N ARG A 15 23.01 -1.35 -3.27
CA ARG A 15 22.28 -2.51 -3.80
C ARG A 15 20.98 -2.15 -4.52
N LEU A 16 20.37 -1.01 -4.21
CA LEU A 16 19.22 -0.45 -4.92
C LEU A 16 19.65 0.28 -6.20
N GLU A 17 20.83 0.89 -6.22
CA GLU A 17 21.39 1.55 -7.40
C GLU A 17 21.57 0.55 -8.56
N LEU A 18 22.02 -0.67 -8.25
CA LEU A 18 22.11 -1.77 -9.22
C LEU A 18 20.76 -2.20 -9.83
N MET A 19 19.63 -1.85 -9.20
CA MET A 19 18.29 -2.16 -9.69
C MET A 19 17.63 -0.98 -10.44
N TRP A 20 17.83 0.24 -9.96
CA TRP A 20 17.06 1.43 -10.37
C TRP A 20 17.89 2.55 -11.01
N GLY A 21 19.22 2.43 -10.94
CA GLY A 21 20.16 3.49 -11.26
C GLY A 21 20.05 4.70 -10.31
N GLN A 22 21.08 5.55 -10.31
CA GLN A 22 21.09 6.78 -9.52
C GLN A 22 19.87 7.68 -9.80
N ALA A 23 19.38 7.75 -11.04
CA ALA A 23 18.18 8.51 -11.40
C ALA A 23 16.89 7.98 -10.72
N GLY A 24 16.77 6.66 -10.55
CA GLY A 24 15.65 6.05 -9.82
C GLY A 24 15.74 6.34 -8.32
N LEU A 25 16.93 6.23 -7.74
CA LEU A 25 17.19 6.60 -6.34
C LEU A 25 16.88 8.08 -6.09
N ASP A 26 17.32 8.98 -6.95
CA ASP A 26 17.10 10.42 -6.80
C ASP A 26 15.62 10.80 -6.94
N ARG A 27 14.83 10.03 -7.69
CA ARG A 27 13.37 10.18 -7.68
C ARG A 27 12.78 9.72 -6.34
N LEU A 28 13.21 8.59 -5.78
CA LEU A 28 12.73 8.09 -4.48
C LEU A 28 13.12 9.04 -3.33
N ARG A 29 14.38 9.53 -3.31
CA ARG A 29 14.88 10.52 -2.34
C ARG A 29 14.00 11.78 -2.30
N ARG A 30 13.58 12.29 -3.47
CA ARG A 30 12.70 13.48 -3.58
C ARG A 30 11.21 13.21 -3.36
N SER A 31 10.77 11.94 -3.35
CA SER A 31 9.34 11.60 -3.32
C SER A 31 8.76 11.62 -1.91
N LEU A 32 7.64 12.34 -1.75
CA LEU A 32 6.83 12.32 -0.54
C LEU A 32 5.85 11.14 -0.55
N VAL A 33 5.90 10.30 0.49
CA VAL A 33 4.88 9.29 0.76
C VAL A 33 4.18 9.55 2.10
N VAL A 34 2.85 9.57 2.09
CA VAL A 34 2.03 9.70 3.31
C VAL A 34 1.54 8.32 3.73
N VAL A 35 1.84 7.89 4.95
CA VAL A 35 1.36 6.60 5.51
C VAL A 35 0.39 6.85 6.65
N LEU A 36 -0.83 6.35 6.48
CA LEU A 36 -1.96 6.55 7.37
C LEU A 36 -2.23 5.24 8.14
N GLY A 37 -2.02 5.28 9.45
CA GLY A 37 -1.92 4.12 10.33
C GLY A 37 -0.50 3.54 10.34
N VAL A 38 0.09 3.38 11.52
CA VAL A 38 1.45 2.84 11.77
C VAL A 38 1.36 1.49 12.52
N GLY A 39 0.21 0.81 12.41
CA GLY A 39 -0.01 -0.55 12.93
C GLY A 39 0.79 -1.63 12.20
N GLY A 40 0.33 -2.89 12.25
CA GLY A 40 1.08 -4.04 11.72
C GLY A 40 1.37 -4.01 10.22
N VAL A 41 0.50 -3.43 9.41
CA VAL A 41 0.78 -3.18 7.99
C VAL A 41 1.58 -1.89 7.81
N GLY A 42 1.19 -0.83 8.51
CA GLY A 42 1.76 0.51 8.39
C GLY A 42 3.24 0.59 8.75
N SER A 43 3.61 0.19 9.97
CA SER A 43 5.01 0.25 10.45
C SER A 43 5.99 -0.49 9.53
N ASN A 44 5.65 -1.72 9.12
CA ASN A 44 6.45 -2.51 8.18
C ASN A 44 6.46 -1.92 6.76
N CYS A 45 5.40 -1.23 6.34
CA CYS A 45 5.40 -0.47 5.09
C CYS A 45 6.36 0.72 5.17
N VAL A 46 6.30 1.53 6.23
CA VAL A 46 7.22 2.66 6.43
C VAL A 46 8.67 2.17 6.47
N GLU A 47 8.96 1.11 7.23
CA GLU A 47 10.31 0.53 7.30
C GLU A 47 10.82 0.14 5.90
N ALA A 48 10.00 -0.55 5.10
CA ALA A 48 10.35 -0.97 3.74
C ALA A 48 10.47 0.20 2.75
N LEU A 49 9.68 1.28 2.91
CA LEU A 49 9.80 2.51 2.11
C LEU A 49 11.14 3.21 2.38
N VAL A 50 11.52 3.34 3.66
CA VAL A 50 12.78 3.98 4.09
C VAL A 50 13.98 3.18 3.62
N ARG A 51 13.98 1.85 3.86
CA ARG A 51 14.99 0.93 3.35
C ARG A 51 15.06 0.92 1.83
N GLY A 52 13.95 1.22 1.15
CA GLY A 52 13.84 1.38 -0.30
C GLY A 52 14.31 2.74 -0.84
N GLY A 53 14.81 3.66 0.00
CA GLY A 53 15.34 4.96 -0.42
C GLY A 53 14.29 6.06 -0.60
N VAL A 54 13.06 5.90 -0.11
CA VAL A 54 12.08 6.99 -0.06
C VAL A 54 12.54 8.03 0.97
N GLY A 55 12.82 9.25 0.51
CA GLY A 55 13.49 10.27 1.33
C GLY A 55 12.57 11.24 2.06
N ARG A 56 11.25 11.26 1.78
CA ARG A 56 10.29 12.18 2.44
C ARG A 56 9.03 11.43 2.87
N LEU A 57 8.71 11.49 4.16
CA LEU A 57 7.67 10.67 4.79
C LEU A 57 6.80 11.51 5.73
N VAL A 58 5.48 11.39 5.58
CA VAL A 58 4.51 11.82 6.60
C VAL A 58 3.88 10.57 7.20
N ILE A 59 3.89 10.43 8.52
CA ILE A 59 3.35 9.25 9.21
C ILE A 59 2.29 9.68 10.23
N VAL A 60 1.11 9.06 10.16
CA VAL A 60 -0.05 9.45 10.97
C VAL A 60 -0.61 8.24 11.72
N ASP A 61 -0.60 8.29 13.05
CA ASP A 61 -1.27 7.35 13.96
C ASP A 61 -1.52 8.09 15.28
N GLY A 62 -2.51 7.69 16.08
CA GLY A 62 -2.82 8.30 17.39
C GLY A 62 -2.58 7.37 18.58
N ASP A 63 -2.22 6.11 18.32
CA ASP A 63 -2.00 5.10 19.35
C ASP A 63 -0.57 5.16 19.93
N GLU A 64 -0.44 4.54 21.11
CA GLU A 64 0.83 4.09 21.68
C GLU A 64 1.10 2.61 21.35
N VAL A 65 2.35 2.18 21.48
CA VAL A 65 2.74 0.78 21.36
C VAL A 65 2.22 -0.01 22.57
N ALA A 66 1.24 -0.88 22.35
CA ALA A 66 0.74 -1.79 23.40
C ALA A 66 1.46 -3.16 23.37
N PRO A 67 1.54 -3.92 24.49
CA PRO A 67 2.19 -5.24 24.51
C PRO A 67 1.64 -6.23 23.47
N SER A 68 0.34 -6.13 23.17
CA SER A 68 -0.36 -6.90 22.13
C SER A 68 0.08 -6.57 20.70
N ASN A 69 1.01 -5.63 20.49
CA ASN A 69 1.50 -5.18 19.19
C ASN A 69 2.82 -5.90 18.81
N ILE A 70 3.58 -6.36 19.81
CA ILE A 70 4.93 -6.94 19.68
C ILE A 70 4.99 -8.09 18.67
N ASN A 71 3.90 -8.84 18.50
CA ASN A 71 3.88 -9.97 17.57
C ASN A 71 3.96 -9.59 16.08
N ARG A 72 3.71 -8.33 15.67
CA ARG A 72 3.47 -7.99 14.24
C ARG A 72 3.75 -6.55 13.79
N GLN A 73 4.30 -5.66 14.62
CA GLN A 73 4.58 -4.26 14.25
C GLN A 73 6.08 -3.98 14.33
N ALA A 74 6.67 -3.36 13.30
CA ALA A 74 8.12 -3.14 13.20
C ALA A 74 8.70 -2.22 14.30
N ILE A 75 7.83 -1.48 14.99
CA ILE A 75 8.16 -0.56 16.07
C ILE A 75 7.89 -1.13 17.48
N ALA A 76 7.34 -2.34 17.60
CA ALA A 76 6.82 -2.87 18.87
C ALA A 76 7.81 -3.83 19.54
N PHE A 77 8.68 -3.26 20.36
CA PHE A 77 9.63 -3.94 21.24
C PHE A 77 9.24 -3.74 22.72
N VAL A 78 9.80 -4.54 23.64
CA VAL A 78 9.42 -4.50 25.07
C VAL A 78 9.71 -3.14 25.71
N ASP A 79 10.82 -2.50 25.34
CA ASP A 79 11.28 -1.17 25.75
C ASP A 79 10.50 -0.02 25.13
N THR A 80 9.77 -0.27 24.03
CA THR A 80 8.95 0.76 23.35
C THR A 80 7.51 0.84 23.83
N VAL A 81 7.07 -0.07 24.72
CA VAL A 81 5.68 -0.09 25.21
C VAL A 81 5.30 1.23 25.90
N GLY A 82 4.14 1.78 25.55
CA GLY A 82 3.67 3.10 26.01
C GLY A 82 4.23 4.29 25.22
N LYS A 83 5.20 4.09 24.30
CA LYS A 83 5.65 5.16 23.40
C LYS A 83 4.66 5.39 22.27
N ARG A 84 4.49 6.64 21.85
CA ARG A 84 3.67 7.02 20.69
C ARG A 84 4.18 6.35 19.43
N LYS A 85 3.30 5.70 18.64
CA LYS A 85 3.73 4.91 17.48
C LYS A 85 4.48 5.76 16.45
N VAL A 86 4.04 7.00 16.21
CA VAL A 86 4.70 7.93 15.27
C VAL A 86 6.11 8.34 15.73
N GLU A 87 6.36 8.40 17.04
CA GLU A 87 7.71 8.65 17.59
C GLU A 87 8.60 7.41 17.51
N ALA A 88 8.08 6.25 17.91
CA ALA A 88 8.81 4.98 17.79
C ALA A 88 9.17 4.67 16.33
N MET A 89 8.31 5.06 15.39
CA MET A 89 8.55 4.97 13.95
C MET A 89 9.56 6.02 13.47
N ARG A 90 9.46 7.30 13.86
CA ARG A 90 10.48 8.33 13.57
C ARG A 90 11.87 7.87 14.00
N ASP A 91 11.99 7.32 15.20
CA ASP A 91 13.26 6.89 15.77
C ASP A 91 13.76 5.56 15.15
N LEU A 92 12.88 4.77 14.53
CA LEU A 92 13.26 3.66 13.65
C LEU A 92 13.73 4.16 12.27
N ILE A 93 13.08 5.18 11.69
CA ILE A 93 13.49 5.79 10.41
C ILE A 93 14.89 6.38 10.54
N ALA A 94 15.15 7.18 11.57
CA ALA A 94 16.46 7.81 11.79
C ALA A 94 17.62 6.80 11.97
N ARG A 95 17.33 5.57 12.45
CA ARG A 95 18.29 4.46 12.55
C ARG A 95 18.53 3.72 11.23
N ILE A 96 17.67 3.90 10.21
CA ILE A 96 17.76 3.25 8.90
C ILE A 96 18.29 4.21 7.84
N ASN A 97 17.77 5.44 7.81
CA ASN A 97 18.20 6.51 6.93
C ASN A 97 18.11 7.87 7.67
N PRO A 98 19.23 8.42 8.17
CA PRO A 98 19.24 9.72 8.85
C PRO A 98 19.04 10.91 7.89
N GLU A 99 19.11 10.71 6.57
CA GLU A 99 18.82 11.74 5.56
C GLU A 99 17.32 11.86 5.24
N ALA A 100 16.47 10.96 5.74
CA ALA A 100 15.04 10.97 5.45
C ALA A 100 14.29 12.07 6.23
N GLU A 101 13.58 12.94 5.52
CA GLU A 101 12.65 13.91 6.12
C GLU A 101 11.42 13.16 6.67
N VAL A 102 11.16 13.29 7.98
CA VAL A 102 10.00 12.65 8.63
C VAL A 102 9.14 13.68 9.35
N SER A 103 7.87 13.76 8.93
CA SER A 103 6.80 14.48 9.64
C SER A 103 5.89 13.51 10.39
N PRO A 104 6.13 13.24 11.69
CA PRO A 104 5.19 12.50 12.53
C PRO A 104 3.99 13.36 12.91
N ILE A 105 2.78 12.77 12.87
CA ILE A 105 1.53 13.43 13.26
C ILE A 105 0.76 12.51 14.20
N ASP A 106 0.77 12.84 15.50
CA ASP A 106 0.05 12.12 16.57
C ASP A 106 -1.45 12.47 16.56
N VAL A 107 -2.21 11.84 15.65
CA VAL A 107 -3.64 12.12 15.44
C VAL A 107 -4.41 10.84 15.09
N PHE A 108 -5.50 10.61 15.84
CA PHE A 108 -6.51 9.62 15.45
C PHE A 108 -7.24 10.06 14.17
N LEU A 109 -7.07 9.28 13.10
CA LEU A 109 -7.75 9.47 11.82
C LEU A 109 -9.24 9.12 11.93
N LYS A 110 -10.10 10.08 11.58
CA LYS A 110 -11.56 9.94 11.53
C LYS A 110 -12.08 10.53 10.22
N ALA A 111 -13.31 10.19 9.82
CA ALA A 111 -13.81 10.64 8.51
C ALA A 111 -13.93 12.17 8.42
N GLU A 112 -14.10 12.84 9.56
CA GLU A 112 -14.35 14.26 9.68
C GLU A 112 -13.05 15.09 9.66
N ASN A 113 -11.90 14.51 10.05
CA ASN A 113 -10.61 15.23 10.08
C ASN A 113 -9.69 14.93 8.90
N VAL A 114 -9.92 13.85 8.15
CA VAL A 114 -9.10 13.46 6.99
C VAL A 114 -8.93 14.59 5.96
N PRO A 115 -9.98 15.30 5.47
CA PRO A 115 -9.79 16.32 4.43
C PRO A 115 -8.89 17.47 4.89
N ALA A 116 -9.17 18.05 6.06
CA ALA A 116 -8.39 19.16 6.62
C ALA A 116 -6.95 18.75 6.97
N LEU A 117 -6.75 17.53 7.46
CA LEU A 117 -5.41 16.98 7.72
C LEU A 117 -4.62 16.83 6.41
N MET A 118 -5.20 16.20 5.40
CA MET A 118 -4.50 15.88 4.15
C MET A 118 -4.23 17.13 3.29
N ASP A 119 -5.16 18.10 3.25
CA ASP A 119 -4.92 19.40 2.61
C ASP A 119 -3.89 20.24 3.41
N GLY A 120 -3.88 20.10 4.74
CA GLY A 120 -2.84 20.67 5.61
C GLY A 120 -1.45 20.02 5.41
N ILE A 121 -1.40 18.73 5.06
CA ILE A 121 -0.16 18.04 4.65
C ILE A 121 0.31 18.60 3.31
N ILE A 122 -0.55 18.68 2.28
CA ILE A 122 -0.18 19.29 0.98
C ILE A 122 0.37 20.71 1.18
N SER A 123 -0.32 21.52 2.00
CA SER A 123 0.06 22.93 2.26
C SER A 123 1.43 23.11 2.94
N LYS A 124 1.94 22.09 3.64
CA LYS A 124 3.21 22.14 4.39
C LYS A 124 4.34 21.35 3.74
N GLN A 125 4.00 20.27 3.04
CA GLN A 125 4.94 19.23 2.60
C GLN A 125 4.94 19.02 1.07
N GLY A 126 4.00 19.64 0.35
CA GLY A 126 3.78 19.47 -1.08
C GLY A 126 2.86 18.28 -1.41
N MET A 127 2.54 18.12 -2.70
CA MET A 127 1.71 17.01 -3.17
C MET A 127 2.43 15.67 -2.95
N PRO A 128 1.80 14.68 -2.29
CA PRO A 128 2.40 13.36 -2.14
C PRO A 128 2.48 12.61 -3.47
N ALA A 129 3.61 11.94 -3.71
CA ALA A 129 3.77 11.01 -4.82
C ALA A 129 2.95 9.73 -4.60
N TYR A 130 2.67 9.36 -3.33
CA TYR A 130 1.77 8.27 -2.97
C TYR A 130 1.18 8.45 -1.56
N VAL A 131 -0.03 7.91 -1.36
CA VAL A 131 -0.65 7.70 -0.04
C VAL A 131 -0.84 6.21 0.21
N VAL A 132 -0.54 5.76 1.42
CA VAL A 132 -0.78 4.40 1.90
C VAL A 132 -1.81 4.44 3.02
N ASP A 133 -2.94 3.76 2.81
CA ASP A 133 -3.98 3.59 3.83
C ASP A 133 -3.85 2.22 4.52
N ALA A 134 -3.21 2.22 5.69
CA ALA A 134 -3.09 1.10 6.61
C ALA A 134 -4.00 1.24 7.87
N ILE A 135 -5.01 2.11 7.80
CA ILE A 135 -6.02 2.32 8.85
C ILE A 135 -6.89 1.06 9.00
N ASP A 136 -7.54 0.82 10.13
CA ASP A 136 -8.48 -0.30 10.35
C ASP A 136 -9.97 0.08 10.19
N THR A 137 -10.27 1.37 10.32
CA THR A 137 -11.62 1.91 10.48
C THR A 137 -12.22 2.37 9.14
N VAL A 138 -13.32 1.73 8.76
CA VAL A 138 -14.00 1.87 7.45
C VAL A 138 -14.32 3.32 7.06
N SER A 139 -14.80 4.13 8.00
CA SER A 139 -15.21 5.51 7.71
C SER A 139 -14.01 6.40 7.35
N ALA A 140 -12.89 6.25 8.06
CA ALA A 140 -11.64 6.93 7.74
C ALA A 140 -11.07 6.47 6.38
N LYS A 141 -11.05 5.16 6.09
CA LYS A 141 -10.65 4.63 4.76
C LYS A 141 -11.45 5.26 3.63
N LEU A 142 -12.78 5.38 3.79
CA LEU A 142 -13.65 5.96 2.78
C LEU A 142 -13.42 7.46 2.58
N ALA A 143 -13.14 8.21 3.65
CA ALA A 143 -12.78 9.63 3.54
C ALA A 143 -11.44 9.81 2.79
N VAL A 144 -10.46 8.96 3.08
CA VAL A 144 -9.14 8.97 2.39
C VAL A 144 -9.31 8.62 0.91
N ALA A 145 -10.13 7.63 0.57
CA ALA A 145 -10.42 7.26 -0.82
C ALA A 145 -11.17 8.36 -1.60
N SER A 146 -12.17 9.01 -0.98
CA SER A 146 -12.85 10.17 -1.58
C SER A 146 -11.87 11.32 -1.83
N TRP A 147 -11.12 11.74 -0.81
CA TRP A 147 -10.14 12.83 -0.90
C TRP A 147 -9.09 12.58 -2.01
N ALA A 148 -8.60 11.35 -2.13
CA ALA A 148 -7.62 10.98 -3.15
C ALA A 148 -8.22 10.95 -4.57
N ALA A 149 -9.44 10.43 -4.73
CA ALA A 149 -10.15 10.42 -6.02
C ALA A 149 -10.55 11.83 -6.50
N GLU A 150 -10.92 12.73 -5.58
CA GLU A 150 -11.18 14.15 -5.87
C GLU A 150 -9.94 14.87 -6.41
N ARG A 151 -8.75 14.57 -5.85
CA ARG A 151 -7.48 15.25 -6.17
C ARG A 151 -6.59 14.49 -7.16
N GLY A 152 -7.02 13.32 -7.63
CA GLY A 152 -6.26 12.44 -8.54
C GLY A 152 -5.01 11.81 -7.91
N VAL A 153 -4.90 11.79 -6.59
CA VAL A 153 -3.70 11.37 -5.86
C VAL A 153 -3.52 9.84 -5.90
N PRO A 154 -2.33 9.31 -6.20
CA PRO A 154 -2.02 7.88 -6.10
C PRO A 154 -2.22 7.38 -4.65
N LEU A 155 -3.10 6.39 -4.47
CA LEU A 155 -3.41 5.80 -3.18
C LEU A 155 -3.60 4.29 -3.30
N ILE A 156 -2.98 3.54 -2.39
CA ILE A 156 -3.21 2.11 -2.15
C ILE A 156 -3.74 1.89 -0.73
N SER A 157 -4.80 1.09 -0.59
CA SER A 157 -5.39 0.74 0.71
C SER A 157 -5.18 -0.74 1.08
N SER A 158 -4.78 -0.99 2.32
CA SER A 158 -4.75 -2.34 2.90
C SER A 158 -6.16 -2.78 3.30
N MET A 159 -6.59 -3.94 2.80
CA MET A 159 -7.80 -4.64 3.26
C MET A 159 -7.48 -5.59 4.44
N GLY A 160 -8.33 -6.58 4.71
CA GLY A 160 -8.32 -7.39 5.92
C GLY A 160 -7.37 -8.59 5.90
N GLY A 161 -6.21 -8.43 6.53
CA GLY A 161 -5.27 -9.52 6.84
C GLY A 161 -5.55 -10.29 8.15
N ALA A 162 -6.59 -9.94 8.90
CA ALA A 162 -6.90 -10.59 10.17
C ALA A 162 -7.56 -11.98 9.98
N MET A 163 -7.26 -12.92 10.87
CA MET A 163 -7.66 -14.34 10.79
C MET A 163 -7.20 -15.07 9.51
N LYS A 164 -6.11 -14.63 8.87
CA LYS A 164 -5.54 -15.22 7.65
C LYS A 164 -4.09 -15.66 7.89
N LEU A 165 -3.60 -16.66 7.15
CA LEU A 165 -2.29 -17.31 7.32
C LEU A 165 -1.46 -17.44 6.03
N ASP A 166 -2.04 -17.40 4.84
CA ASP A 166 -1.32 -17.73 3.59
C ASP A 166 -0.91 -16.46 2.82
N PRO A 167 0.38 -16.04 2.88
CA PRO A 167 0.85 -14.87 2.15
C PRO A 167 0.82 -15.07 0.63
N SER A 168 0.78 -16.30 0.11
CA SER A 168 0.65 -16.55 -1.34
C SER A 168 -0.71 -16.14 -1.91
N LYS A 169 -1.70 -15.88 -1.04
CA LYS A 169 -3.04 -15.42 -1.42
C LYS A 169 -3.16 -13.89 -1.43
N LEU A 170 -2.12 -13.16 -1.01
CA LEU A 170 -2.06 -11.71 -1.09
C LEU A 170 -1.88 -11.24 -2.55
N ARG A 171 -2.64 -10.22 -2.94
CA ARG A 171 -2.56 -9.61 -4.26
C ARG A 171 -2.76 -8.10 -4.17
N VAL A 172 -2.02 -7.34 -4.97
CA VAL A 172 -2.41 -5.97 -5.33
C VAL A 172 -3.38 -6.08 -6.50
N CYS A 173 -4.56 -5.49 -6.38
CA CYS A 173 -5.64 -5.55 -7.38
C CYS A 173 -6.53 -4.30 -7.27
N ASP A 174 -7.57 -4.19 -8.09
CA ASP A 174 -8.65 -3.24 -7.82
C ASP A 174 -9.59 -3.75 -6.71
N LEU A 175 -10.16 -2.82 -5.95
CA LEU A 175 -11.13 -3.06 -4.88
C LEU A 175 -12.29 -3.94 -5.35
N PHE A 176 -12.80 -3.75 -6.57
CA PHE A 176 -13.97 -4.45 -7.08
C PHE A 176 -13.71 -5.92 -7.44
N GLU A 177 -12.44 -6.30 -7.61
CA GLU A 177 -11.98 -7.67 -7.86
C GLU A 177 -11.83 -8.52 -6.58
N THR A 178 -11.83 -7.89 -5.39
CA THR A 178 -11.50 -8.57 -4.12
C THR A 178 -12.54 -9.59 -3.64
N ALA A 179 -12.11 -10.83 -3.45
CA ALA A 179 -12.90 -11.89 -2.81
C ALA A 179 -12.54 -12.07 -1.32
N ASN A 180 -13.35 -12.85 -0.59
CA ASN A 180 -13.04 -13.41 0.74
C ASN A 180 -12.60 -12.40 1.82
N ASP A 181 -13.06 -11.17 1.72
CA ASP A 181 -12.70 -10.08 2.63
C ASP A 181 -13.94 -9.29 3.10
N PRO A 182 -14.31 -9.37 4.40
CA PRO A 182 -15.44 -8.64 4.95
C PRO A 182 -15.28 -7.11 4.94
N LEU A 183 -14.05 -6.58 5.02
CA LEU A 183 -13.74 -5.15 4.96
C LEU A 183 -13.86 -4.66 3.52
N ALA A 184 -13.19 -5.33 2.58
CA ALA A 184 -13.23 -4.98 1.16
C ALA A 184 -14.67 -5.06 0.60
N ARG A 185 -15.49 -5.99 1.08
CA ARG A 185 -16.92 -6.06 0.72
C ARG A 185 -17.73 -4.83 1.17
N VAL A 186 -17.41 -4.24 2.33
CA VAL A 186 -18.04 -2.99 2.78
C VAL A 186 -17.51 -1.81 1.98
N MET A 187 -16.19 -1.72 1.78
CA MET A 187 -15.55 -0.72 0.93
C MET A 187 -16.17 -0.71 -0.47
N ARG A 188 -16.32 -1.86 -1.15
CA ARG A 188 -17.00 -1.98 -2.46
C ARG A 188 -18.40 -1.36 -2.46
N LYS A 189 -19.20 -1.61 -1.43
CA LYS A 189 -20.57 -1.06 -1.33
C LYS A 189 -20.55 0.46 -1.19
N GLU A 190 -19.63 0.98 -0.39
CA GLU A 190 -19.58 2.39 -0.01
C GLU A 190 -18.82 3.27 -1.01
N CYS A 191 -17.84 2.75 -1.73
CA CYS A 191 -17.17 3.41 -2.86
C CYS A 191 -18.15 3.63 -4.04
N ARG A 192 -18.96 2.62 -4.39
CA ARG A 192 -19.99 2.73 -5.46
C ARG A 192 -20.99 3.85 -5.21
N LYS A 193 -21.45 4.03 -3.97
CA LYS A 193 -22.33 5.14 -3.57
C LYS A 193 -21.67 6.52 -3.73
N ARG A 194 -20.34 6.60 -3.68
CA ARG A 194 -19.53 7.82 -3.78
C ARG A 194 -19.00 8.06 -5.19
N GLY A 195 -19.44 7.27 -6.18
CA GLY A 195 -18.96 7.35 -7.55
C GLY A 195 -17.52 6.87 -7.77
N ILE A 196 -16.84 6.32 -6.76
CA ILE A 196 -15.48 5.79 -6.87
C ILE A 196 -15.55 4.42 -7.56
N ASP A 197 -15.09 4.35 -8.81
CA ASP A 197 -15.15 3.15 -9.65
C ASP A 197 -13.81 2.42 -9.85
N ARG A 198 -12.69 2.97 -9.33
CA ARG A 198 -11.42 2.27 -9.12
C ARG A 198 -10.75 2.69 -7.80
N LEU A 199 -10.28 1.72 -7.02
CA LEU A 199 -9.42 1.89 -5.85
C LEU A 199 -8.38 0.76 -5.81
N THR A 200 -7.10 1.09 -5.95
CA THR A 200 -6.00 0.11 -5.78
C THR A 200 -5.94 -0.38 -4.34
N VAL A 201 -5.92 -1.69 -4.13
CA VAL A 201 -5.84 -2.30 -2.79
C VAL A 201 -4.87 -3.46 -2.73
N LEU A 202 -4.35 -3.73 -1.53
CA LEU A 202 -3.81 -5.06 -1.18
C LEU A 202 -4.89 -5.86 -0.42
N SER A 203 -5.20 -7.06 -0.90
CA SER A 203 -6.15 -7.98 -0.24
C SER A 203 -5.64 -9.42 -0.31
N SER A 204 -5.97 -10.23 0.70
CA SER A 204 -5.80 -11.69 0.62
C SER A 204 -7.08 -12.36 0.14
N PHE A 205 -6.97 -13.25 -0.84
CA PHE A 205 -8.06 -14.07 -1.38
C PHE A 205 -8.33 -15.34 -0.55
N GLU A 206 -7.57 -15.58 0.52
CA GLU A 206 -7.82 -16.63 1.52
C GLU A 206 -9.15 -16.39 2.27
N GLU A 207 -9.86 -17.47 2.61
CA GLU A 207 -11.01 -17.38 3.53
C GLU A 207 -10.54 -17.14 4.98
N PRO A 208 -11.10 -16.17 5.72
CA PRO A 208 -10.74 -15.97 7.12
C PRO A 208 -11.05 -17.19 7.98
N MET A 209 -10.06 -17.67 8.73
CA MET A 209 -10.19 -18.77 9.67
C MET A 209 -11.30 -18.52 10.70
N ARG A 210 -11.99 -19.61 11.06
CA ARG A 210 -12.92 -19.62 12.20
C ARG A 210 -12.12 -19.49 13.50
N ARG A 211 -12.64 -18.77 14.49
CA ARG A 211 -12.00 -18.70 15.83
C ARG A 211 -12.07 -20.08 16.51
N PRO A 212 -10.99 -20.56 17.12
CA PRO A 212 -11.04 -21.66 18.09
C PRO A 212 -12.08 -21.37 19.19
N GLY A 213 -12.71 -22.41 19.74
CA GLY A 213 -13.76 -22.26 20.76
C GLY A 213 -15.16 -21.89 20.24
N GLY A 214 -15.32 -21.60 18.94
CA GLY A 214 -16.56 -21.88 18.21
C GLY A 214 -17.88 -21.26 18.72
N ALA A 215 -17.87 -20.11 19.41
CA ALA A 215 -19.09 -19.44 19.89
C ALA A 215 -20.04 -19.04 18.74
N ALA A 216 -20.97 -19.94 18.39
CA ALA A 216 -21.93 -19.79 17.30
C ALA A 216 -22.98 -18.72 17.62
N ARG A 217 -22.72 -17.47 17.22
CA ARG A 217 -23.64 -16.32 17.35
C ARG A 217 -24.36 -16.25 18.71
N ALA A 218 -23.63 -16.39 19.82
CA ALA A 218 -24.13 -15.97 21.12
C ALA A 218 -24.69 -14.54 21.00
N GLY A 219 -25.91 -14.33 21.48
CA GLY A 219 -26.72 -13.16 21.13
C GLY A 219 -25.97 -11.86 21.40
N ARG A 220 -25.72 -11.06 20.35
CA ARG A 220 -25.08 -9.75 20.52
C ARG A 220 -26.02 -8.85 21.32
N GLN A 221 -25.62 -8.53 22.54
CA GLN A 221 -26.08 -7.30 23.19
C GLN A 221 -25.70 -6.12 22.30
N ALA A 222 -26.67 -5.28 21.97
CA ALA A 222 -26.44 -4.09 21.15
C ALA A 222 -25.52 -3.13 21.92
N GLY A 223 -24.44 -2.67 21.27
CA GLY A 223 -23.43 -1.79 21.88
C GLY A 223 -22.16 -2.50 22.39
N ALA A 224 -22.15 -3.83 22.53
CA ALA A 224 -20.95 -4.55 22.96
C ALA A 224 -19.78 -4.40 21.94
N PRO A 225 -18.54 -4.09 22.37
CA PRO A 225 -17.39 -3.98 21.49
C PRO A 225 -17.14 -5.25 20.66
N LYS A 226 -16.68 -5.10 19.42
CA LYS A 226 -16.22 -6.25 18.63
C LYS A 226 -14.95 -6.80 19.28
N ALA A 227 -15.01 -8.02 19.83
CA ALA A 227 -13.84 -8.71 20.36
C ALA A 227 -12.70 -8.74 19.32
N PRO A 228 -11.44 -8.44 19.70
CA PRO A 228 -10.33 -8.30 18.77
C PRO A 228 -10.11 -9.56 17.93
N LEU A 229 -9.61 -9.38 16.70
CA LEU A 229 -9.33 -10.48 15.78
C LEU A 229 -7.87 -10.93 15.92
N GLY A 230 -7.64 -12.24 15.92
CA GLY A 230 -6.30 -12.81 15.85
C GLY A 230 -5.63 -12.45 14.52
N THR A 231 -4.33 -12.23 14.54
CA THR A 231 -3.55 -11.90 13.34
C THR A 231 -2.19 -12.58 13.45
N ALA A 232 -1.76 -13.29 12.40
CA ALA A 232 -0.44 -13.91 12.34
C ALA A 232 0.67 -12.88 12.51
N SER A 233 1.83 -13.31 13.00
CA SER A 233 2.99 -12.43 13.22
C SER A 233 3.54 -11.89 11.91
N TYR A 234 3.70 -12.76 10.91
CA TYR A 234 4.33 -12.47 9.62
C TYR A 234 3.39 -11.82 8.58
N LEU A 235 2.07 -12.04 8.65
CA LEU A 235 1.19 -11.66 7.54
C LEU A 235 1.05 -10.13 7.38
N PRO A 236 0.82 -9.31 8.43
CA PRO A 236 0.81 -7.85 8.29
C PRO A 236 2.16 -7.24 7.90
N PRO A 237 3.33 -7.71 8.40
CA PRO A 237 4.63 -7.36 7.84
C PRO A 237 4.74 -7.59 6.34
N ILE A 238 4.39 -8.78 5.86
CA ILE A 238 4.41 -9.10 4.42
C ILE A 238 3.44 -8.18 3.65
N MET A 239 2.27 -7.89 4.19
CA MET A 239 1.34 -6.91 3.58
C MET A 239 1.96 -5.52 3.48
N GLY A 240 2.63 -5.05 4.52
CA GLY A 240 3.32 -3.75 4.52
C GLY A 240 4.46 -3.70 3.48
N GLN A 241 5.27 -4.75 3.43
CA GLN A 241 6.38 -4.90 2.48
C GLN A 241 5.88 -4.99 1.03
N MET A 242 4.78 -5.72 0.76
CA MET A 242 4.16 -5.78 -0.56
C MET A 242 3.58 -4.43 -1.01
N ILE A 243 3.01 -3.65 -0.09
CA ILE A 243 2.53 -2.29 -0.36
C ILE A 243 3.72 -1.36 -0.66
N ALA A 244 4.76 -1.35 0.18
CA ALA A 244 5.97 -0.55 -0.06
C ALA A 244 6.61 -0.90 -1.41
N GLY A 245 6.76 -2.19 -1.72
CA GLY A 245 7.29 -2.67 -3.01
C GLY A 245 6.38 -2.39 -4.20
N HIS A 246 5.10 -2.05 -4.01
CA HIS A 246 4.24 -1.50 -5.07
C HIS A 246 4.47 0.00 -5.23
N VAL A 247 4.44 0.77 -4.13
CA VAL A 247 4.66 2.22 -4.11
C VAL A 247 6.01 2.61 -4.72
N ILE A 248 7.09 1.94 -4.30
CA ILE A 248 8.46 2.17 -4.81
C ILE A 248 8.51 2.03 -6.34
N ARG A 249 7.97 0.93 -6.89
CA ARG A 249 7.93 0.72 -8.34
C ARG A 249 7.11 1.77 -9.06
N SER A 250 5.90 2.08 -8.59
CA SER A 250 5.08 3.13 -9.21
C SER A 250 5.74 4.52 -9.23
N ILE A 251 6.53 4.84 -8.20
CA ILE A 251 7.35 6.06 -8.19
C ILE A 251 8.47 5.98 -9.26
N ILE A 252 9.25 4.89 -9.27
CA ILE A 252 10.36 4.69 -10.23
C ILE A 252 9.86 4.72 -11.68
N ASP A 253 8.81 3.96 -11.98
CA ASP A 253 8.22 3.84 -13.33
C ASP A 253 7.71 5.19 -13.85
N GLY A 254 7.37 6.13 -12.96
CA GLY A 254 6.76 7.41 -13.31
C GLY A 254 5.31 7.28 -13.78
N ALA A 255 4.78 6.06 -13.78
CA ALA A 255 3.37 5.80 -13.91
C ALA A 255 2.63 6.44 -12.73
N GLN A 256 1.97 7.57 -12.98
CA GLN A 256 0.90 8.03 -12.10
C GLN A 256 -0.08 6.88 -11.93
N ALA A 257 -0.06 6.21 -10.78
CA ALA A 257 -0.73 4.93 -10.59
C ALA A 257 -2.23 5.12 -10.84
N LYS A 258 -2.70 4.60 -11.99
CA LYS A 258 -3.82 5.13 -12.78
C LYS A 258 -4.87 5.77 -11.88
N GLY A 259 -4.85 7.11 -11.81
CA GLY A 259 -5.50 7.90 -10.76
C GLY A 259 -6.90 7.41 -10.44
N GLN A 260 -7.26 7.38 -9.16
CA GLN A 260 -8.52 6.78 -8.71
C GLN A 260 -9.69 7.35 -9.50
N GLY A 261 -10.53 6.47 -10.03
CA GLY A 261 -11.48 6.83 -11.08
C GLY A 261 -12.41 7.93 -10.58
N ARG A 262 -12.58 8.98 -11.40
CA ARG A 262 -13.25 10.23 -10.99
C ARG A 262 -14.58 9.90 -10.33
N ALA A 263 -14.76 10.38 -9.10
CA ALA A 263 -16.08 10.47 -8.50
C ALA A 263 -17.00 11.20 -9.49
N ARG A 264 -18.03 10.49 -9.99
CA ARG A 264 -18.99 11.07 -10.93
C ARG A 264 -19.66 12.25 -10.23
N GLY A 265 -19.44 13.46 -10.73
CA GLY A 265 -20.03 14.67 -10.18
C GLY A 265 -21.55 14.53 -10.15
N THR A 266 -22.17 14.92 -9.03
CA THR A 266 -23.62 15.08 -8.94
C THR A 266 -24.02 16.35 -9.66
N GLU A 267 -23.97 16.32 -10.99
CA GLU A 267 -24.41 17.41 -11.86
C GLU A 267 -25.94 17.56 -11.77
N ALA A 268 -26.38 18.47 -10.89
CA ALA A 268 -27.71 19.03 -10.94
C ALA A 268 -27.79 20.03 -12.10
N GLY A 269 -27.97 19.52 -13.32
CA GLY A 269 -28.06 20.30 -14.56
C GLY A 269 -29.27 19.88 -15.40
N GLY A 270 -29.99 20.86 -15.95
CA GLY A 270 -31.17 20.63 -16.79
C GLY A 270 -30.84 20.15 -18.20
N ALA A 271 -31.76 19.42 -18.82
CA ALA A 271 -31.70 18.98 -20.22
C ALA A 271 -32.60 19.88 -21.11
N PRO A 272 -32.62 19.70 -22.45
CA PRO A 272 -31.50 20.00 -23.34
C PRO A 272 -31.96 20.81 -24.60
N ALA A 273 -31.03 21.21 -25.48
CA ALA A 273 -31.36 21.81 -26.78
C ALA A 273 -30.53 21.17 -27.93
N GLY A 274 -31.23 20.77 -29.00
CA GLY A 274 -30.81 19.81 -30.04
C GLY A 274 -29.60 20.15 -30.94
N GLY A 275 -29.14 19.13 -31.69
CA GLY A 275 -28.18 19.27 -32.80
C GLY A 275 -27.45 17.97 -33.20
N GLN A 276 -27.94 17.25 -34.21
CA GLN A 276 -27.29 16.12 -34.91
C GLN A 276 -28.03 15.84 -36.24
N PRO A 277 -27.51 15.01 -37.19
CA PRO A 277 -26.28 14.19 -37.18
C PRO A 277 -25.15 14.88 -38.01
N ALA A 278 -24.26 14.32 -38.87
CA ALA A 278 -24.08 12.99 -39.48
C ALA A 278 -22.64 12.79 -40.06
N THR A 279 -22.45 11.69 -40.82
CA THR A 279 -21.30 11.24 -41.64
C THR A 279 -19.99 10.84 -40.92
N SER A 280 -19.12 10.00 -41.52
CA SER A 280 -19.30 8.53 -41.66
C SER A 280 -18.05 7.79 -42.20
N HIS A 281 -17.37 6.98 -41.36
CA HIS A 281 -16.49 5.83 -41.70
C HIS A 281 -15.24 6.09 -42.61
N PRO A 282 -14.30 5.12 -42.77
CA PRO A 282 -14.19 3.77 -42.19
C PRO A 282 -12.93 3.55 -41.31
N ASP A 283 -12.65 2.28 -41.01
CA ASP A 283 -11.56 1.74 -40.19
C ASP A 283 -10.13 2.01 -40.69
N GLU A 284 -9.15 1.97 -39.77
CA GLU A 284 -8.02 1.05 -39.94
C GLU A 284 -7.49 0.55 -38.58
N ALA A 285 -6.96 -0.68 -38.53
CA ALA A 285 -6.45 -1.31 -37.32
C ALA A 285 -5.04 -1.88 -37.53
N ALA A 286 -4.09 -1.51 -36.66
CA ALA A 286 -2.72 -2.00 -36.69
C ALA A 286 -2.30 -2.55 -35.31
N ALA A 287 -1.80 -3.79 -35.28
CA ALA A 287 -1.43 -4.49 -34.05
C ALA A 287 0.05 -4.33 -33.69
N ALA A 288 0.37 -4.34 -32.40
CA ALA A 288 1.74 -4.34 -31.91
C ALA A 288 2.39 -5.75 -32.09
N PRO A 289 3.69 -5.83 -32.46
CA PRO A 289 4.37 -7.11 -32.62
C PRO A 289 4.71 -7.77 -31.28
N ALA A 290 4.33 -9.03 -31.11
CA ALA A 290 4.59 -9.80 -29.89
C ALA A 290 6.06 -10.31 -29.84
N LEU A 291 6.76 -9.99 -28.75
CA LEU A 291 8.13 -10.44 -28.51
C LEU A 291 8.15 -11.94 -28.16
N ARG A 292 8.63 -12.79 -29.09
CA ARG A 292 8.76 -14.24 -28.86
C ARG A 292 9.90 -14.54 -27.89
N LEU A 293 9.55 -14.93 -26.66
CA LEU A 293 10.48 -15.59 -25.75
C LEU A 293 10.92 -16.94 -26.36
N ARG A 294 12.24 -17.18 -26.42
CA ARG A 294 12.78 -18.49 -26.77
C ARG A 294 12.71 -19.40 -25.54
N THR A 295 11.96 -20.49 -25.63
CA THR A 295 12.03 -21.58 -24.66
C THR A 295 13.35 -22.32 -24.81
N HIS A 296 14.20 -22.30 -23.78
CA HIS A 296 15.32 -23.23 -23.68
C HIS A 296 14.78 -24.62 -23.35
N GLU A 297 15.08 -25.61 -24.19
CA GLU A 297 14.94 -27.02 -23.83
C GLU A 297 15.99 -27.40 -22.77
N PRO A 298 15.67 -28.29 -21.81
CA PRO A 298 16.65 -28.79 -20.86
C PRO A 298 17.63 -29.74 -21.57
N ALA A 299 18.94 -29.49 -21.41
CA ALA A 299 19.97 -30.35 -21.97
C ALA A 299 19.91 -31.77 -21.38
N SER A 300 20.04 -32.80 -22.22
CA SER A 300 20.01 -34.19 -21.82
C SER A 300 21.28 -34.60 -21.07
N MET A 301 21.12 -35.17 -19.87
CA MET A 301 22.20 -35.85 -19.16
C MET A 301 22.56 -37.16 -19.89
N PRO A 302 23.83 -37.40 -20.27
CA PRO A 302 24.26 -38.70 -20.77
C PRO A 302 24.33 -39.72 -19.62
N ALA A 303 23.79 -40.92 -19.83
CA ALA A 303 23.86 -42.01 -18.86
C ALA A 303 25.12 -42.86 -19.05
N GLY A 304 25.89 -43.03 -17.99
CA GLY A 304 27.11 -43.86 -17.94
C GLY A 304 28.03 -43.37 -16.82
N ASN A 305 28.76 -44.21 -16.08
CA ASN A 305 29.01 -45.64 -16.27
C ASN A 305 29.02 -46.37 -14.91
N ARG A 306 28.60 -47.65 -14.86
CA ARG A 306 28.82 -48.54 -13.69
C ARG A 306 29.90 -49.55 -14.04
N LYS A 307 30.97 -49.64 -13.24
CA LYS A 307 31.81 -50.85 -13.09
C LYS A 307 32.85 -50.68 -11.97
N ALA A 308 33.17 -51.79 -11.32
CA ALA A 308 34.03 -51.92 -10.13
C ALA A 308 33.50 -51.11 -8.93
#